data_AF-A0A4S2R603-F1
#
_entry.id   AF-A0A4S2R603-F1
#
_cell.length_a   1.000
_cell.length_b   1.000
_cell.length_c   1.000
_cell.angle_alpha   90.00
_cell.angle_beta   90.00
_cell.angle_gamma   90.00
#
_symmetry.space_group_name_H-M   'P 1'
#
loop_
_entity.id
_entity.type
_entity.pdbx_description
1 polymer ?
#
loop_
_entity_poly.entity_id
_entity_poly.type
_entity_poly.pdbx_seq_one_letter_code
_entity_poly.pdbx_strand_id
1 'polypeptide(L)'
;MRKLRTTLITSAVTLMAAGGLSLGTAAPAHAAWQCSVPPGMTYTWKTWDAGCGVPNGMSYNVVAPSEGLWACLVPVGWNWTDSRSSSLCSANGGFPTTEYRLTRAG
;
A
#
# COMPACT_ATOMS: atom_id res chain seq x y z
N MET A 1 -0.99 -70.42 12.10
CA MET A 1 -0.16 -70.21 10.89
C MET A 1 -1.06 -70.15 9.66
N ARG A 2 -1.37 -68.94 9.14
CA ARG A 2 -1.96 -68.75 7.80
C ARG A 2 -1.31 -67.52 7.17
N LYS A 3 -0.60 -67.77 6.07
CA LYS A 3 0.01 -66.78 5.18
C LYS A 3 -1.10 -66.02 4.46
N LEU A 4 -0.96 -64.71 4.28
CA LEU A 4 -1.54 -64.01 3.13
C LEU A 4 -0.54 -62.95 2.65
N ARG A 5 0.10 -63.25 1.52
CA ARG A 5 0.83 -62.29 0.69
C ARG A 5 -0.21 -61.69 -0.25
N THR A 6 -0.41 -60.38 -0.20
CA THR A 6 -1.27 -59.68 -1.18
C THR A 6 -0.54 -58.47 -1.72
N THR A 7 -0.54 -58.42 -3.04
CA THR A 7 0.27 -57.66 -3.98
C THR A 7 -0.12 -56.17 -4.05
N LEU A 8 0.87 -55.37 -4.47
CA LEU A 8 0.88 -53.94 -4.75
C LEU A 8 -0.41 -53.36 -5.37
N ILE A 9 -0.75 -52.15 -4.93
CA ILE A 9 -1.41 -51.14 -5.76
C ILE A 9 -0.70 -49.81 -5.54
N THR A 10 0.14 -49.43 -6.51
CA THR A 10 0.68 -48.08 -6.67
C THR A 10 -0.44 -47.17 -7.15
N SER A 11 -0.96 -46.31 -6.27
CA SER A 11 -1.83 -45.21 -6.66
C SER A 11 -1.07 -43.91 -6.50
N ALA A 12 -0.64 -43.35 -7.63
CA ALA A 12 -0.14 -41.99 -7.71
C ALA A 12 -1.31 -41.03 -7.44
N VAL A 13 -1.35 -40.46 -6.23
CA VAL A 13 -2.28 -39.38 -5.90
C VAL A 13 -1.67 -38.09 -6.43
N THR A 14 -2.23 -37.61 -7.54
CA THR A 14 -1.89 -36.32 -8.14
C THR A 14 -2.30 -35.21 -7.17
N LEU A 15 -1.32 -34.51 -6.61
CA LEU A 15 -1.52 -33.31 -5.79
C LEU A 15 -2.04 -32.19 -6.70
N MET A 16 -3.35 -31.97 -6.75
CA MET A 16 -3.89 -30.72 -7.30
C MET A 16 -3.71 -29.64 -6.23
N ALA A 17 -2.65 -28.85 -6.40
CA ALA A 17 -2.45 -27.63 -5.63
C ALA A 17 -3.68 -26.73 -5.83
N ALA A 18 -4.37 -26.47 -4.72
CA ALA A 18 -5.45 -25.51 -4.66
C ALA A 18 -4.95 -24.18 -5.25
N GLY A 19 -5.63 -23.72 -6.31
CA GLY A 19 -5.56 -22.32 -6.72
C GLY A 19 -6.13 -21.47 -5.60
N GLY A 20 -5.28 -21.14 -4.63
CA GLY A 20 -5.61 -20.19 -3.59
C GLY A 20 -5.89 -18.85 -4.26
N LEU A 21 -7.12 -18.35 -4.12
CA LEU A 21 -7.34 -16.93 -4.20
C LEU A 21 -6.42 -16.31 -3.15
N SER A 22 -5.36 -15.66 -3.60
CA SER A 22 -4.63 -14.69 -2.80
C SER A 22 -5.58 -13.54 -2.54
N LEU A 23 -6.48 -13.70 -1.56
CA LEU A 23 -6.93 -12.59 -0.75
C LEU A 23 -5.64 -11.99 -0.24
N GLY A 24 -5.19 -10.90 -0.88
CA GLY A 24 -4.06 -10.15 -0.39
C GLY A 24 -4.30 -9.97 1.09
N THR A 25 -3.47 -10.60 1.92
CA THR A 25 -3.41 -10.30 3.33
C THR A 25 -3.29 -8.80 3.35
N ALA A 26 -4.36 -8.11 3.79
CA ALA A 26 -4.30 -6.68 3.97
C ALA A 26 -3.09 -6.50 4.87
N ALA A 27 -2.00 -6.03 4.27
CA ALA A 27 -0.89 -5.49 5.00
C ALA A 27 -1.56 -4.52 5.98
N PRO A 28 -1.09 -4.48 7.24
CA PRO A 28 -1.79 -3.72 8.28
C PRO A 28 -2.00 -2.31 7.73
N ALA A 29 -3.04 -1.56 8.13
CA ALA A 29 -3.50 -0.28 7.57
C ALA A 29 -2.43 0.84 7.42
N HIS A 30 -1.38 0.54 6.68
CA HIS A 30 -0.16 1.24 6.40
C HIS A 30 -0.30 1.58 4.93
N ALA A 31 -0.48 2.88 4.68
CA ALA A 31 -0.11 3.52 3.44
C ALA A 31 -0.45 2.71 2.17
N ALA A 32 -1.67 2.90 1.67
CA ALA A 32 -2.10 2.25 0.45
C ALA A 32 -1.74 3.13 -0.76
N TRP A 33 -1.06 2.55 -1.75
CA TRP A 33 -0.91 3.21 -3.05
C TRP A 33 -2.27 3.30 -3.74
N GLN A 34 -2.67 4.53 -4.10
CA GLN A 34 -3.96 4.83 -4.70
C GLN A 34 -3.80 5.89 -5.79
N CYS A 35 -4.70 5.90 -6.76
CA CYS A 35 -4.69 6.85 -7.87
C CYS A 35 -5.29 8.22 -7.51
N SER A 36 -5.90 8.32 -6.34
CA SER A 36 -6.52 9.53 -5.81
C SER A 36 -6.52 9.48 -4.30
N VAL A 37 -6.51 10.65 -3.66
CA VAL A 37 -6.53 10.78 -2.20
C VAL A 37 -7.98 11.01 -1.77
N PRO A 38 -8.60 10.11 -0.99
CA PRO A 38 -9.97 10.31 -0.50
C PRO A 38 -10.08 11.55 0.41
N PRO A 39 -11.27 12.16 0.52
CA PRO A 39 -11.49 13.26 1.47
C PRO A 39 -11.15 12.85 2.90
N GLY A 40 -10.47 13.74 3.63
CA GLY A 40 -10.04 13.49 5.02
C GLY A 40 -8.80 12.61 5.17
N MET A 41 -8.30 12.01 4.08
CA MET A 41 -7.01 11.32 4.05
C MET A 41 -5.88 12.27 3.65
N THR A 42 -4.65 11.84 3.89
CA THR A 42 -3.46 12.51 3.37
C THR A 42 -2.56 11.52 2.64
N TYR A 43 -1.44 11.98 2.10
CA TYR A 43 -0.43 11.13 1.49
C TYR A 43 0.98 11.59 1.88
N THR A 44 1.90 10.64 1.96
CA THR A 44 3.32 10.87 2.33
C THR A 44 4.27 10.79 1.15
N TRP A 45 3.80 10.24 0.03
CA TRP A 45 4.58 10.08 -1.20
C TRP A 45 3.64 10.18 -2.38
N LYS A 46 4.04 10.86 -3.46
CA LYS A 46 3.44 10.64 -4.79
C LYS A 46 4.48 10.30 -5.86
N THR A 47 4.15 9.38 -6.76
CA THR A 47 5.05 8.92 -7.82
C THR A 47 4.29 8.71 -9.12
N TRP A 48 5.02 8.68 -10.24
CA TRP A 48 4.50 8.16 -11.50
C TRP A 48 4.51 6.63 -11.47
N ASP A 49 3.36 6.03 -11.76
CA ASP A 49 3.18 4.57 -11.79
C ASP A 49 2.12 4.18 -12.84
N ALA A 50 2.33 3.06 -13.53
CA ALA A 50 1.41 2.58 -14.57
C ALA A 50 0.08 2.04 -14.01
N GLY A 51 0.00 1.72 -12.71
CA GLY A 51 -1.20 1.22 -12.05
C GLY A 51 -2.34 2.22 -11.98
N CYS A 52 -2.05 3.52 -12.16
CA CYS A 52 -3.04 4.60 -12.09
C CYS A 52 -3.33 5.31 -13.41
N GLY A 53 -2.81 4.78 -14.53
CA GLY A 53 -3.04 5.31 -15.87
C GLY A 53 -1.90 4.97 -16.83
N VAL A 54 -2.21 4.91 -18.12
CA VAL A 54 -1.25 4.61 -19.21
C VAL A 54 -0.91 5.91 -19.94
N PRO A 55 0.38 6.23 -20.24
CA PRO A 55 1.57 5.41 -20.00
C PRO A 55 2.09 5.44 -18.56
N ASN A 56 1.84 6.49 -17.79
CA ASN A 56 2.15 6.58 -16.35
C ASN A 56 1.14 7.52 -15.67
N GLY A 57 0.33 6.99 -14.76
CA GLY A 57 -0.58 7.75 -13.92
C GLY A 57 0.07 8.22 -12.63
N MET A 58 -0.56 9.17 -11.96
CA MET A 58 -0.11 9.61 -10.63
C MET A 58 -0.61 8.63 -9.57
N SER A 59 0.30 8.14 -8.73
CA SER A 59 0.00 7.27 -7.60
C SER A 59 0.44 7.92 -6.29
N TYR A 60 -0.36 7.75 -5.25
CA TYR A 60 -0.22 8.39 -3.95
C TYR A 60 -0.17 7.36 -2.84
N ASN A 61 0.78 7.48 -1.93
CA ASN A 61 0.86 6.66 -0.74
C ASN A 61 -0.08 7.22 0.34
N VAL A 62 -1.34 6.82 0.30
CA VAL A 62 -2.44 7.38 1.09
C VAL A 62 -2.45 6.80 2.50
N VAL A 63 -2.45 7.68 3.49
CA VAL A 63 -2.48 7.35 4.92
C VAL A 63 -3.54 8.16 5.66
N ALA A 64 -4.00 7.63 6.79
CA ALA A 64 -4.78 8.40 7.74
C ALA A 64 -3.91 9.50 8.38
N PRO A 65 -4.40 10.73 8.50
CA PRO A 65 -3.64 11.79 9.14
C PRO A 65 -3.48 11.52 10.64
N SER A 66 -2.33 11.86 11.18
CA SER A 66 -1.97 11.65 12.58
C SER A 66 -1.08 12.78 13.10
N GLU A 67 -1.10 12.99 14.41
CA GLU A 67 -0.31 14.04 15.07
C GLU A 67 1.19 13.83 14.82
N GLY A 68 1.87 14.87 14.34
CA GLY A 68 3.30 14.83 14.05
C GLY A 68 3.69 14.11 12.75
N LEU A 69 2.73 13.61 11.96
CA LEU A 69 2.98 13.02 10.65
C LEU A 69 3.48 14.07 9.66
N TRP A 70 4.56 13.76 8.94
CA TRP A 70 4.95 14.54 7.77
C TRP A 70 4.14 14.09 6.56
N ALA A 71 3.37 15.01 5.99
CA ALA A 71 2.49 14.72 4.87
C ALA A 71 2.58 15.81 3.80
N CYS A 72 2.28 15.42 2.57
CA CYS A 72 2.31 16.30 1.40
C CYS A 72 1.07 17.17 1.25
N LEU A 73 0.01 16.83 1.98
CA LEU A 73 -1.26 17.52 1.98
C LEU A 73 -1.75 17.65 3.41
N VAL A 74 -2.29 18.81 3.76
CA VAL A 74 -2.98 19.02 5.04
C VAL A 74 -4.48 18.78 4.80
N PRO A 75 -5.07 17.68 5.31
CA PRO A 75 -6.49 17.41 5.11
C PRO A 75 -7.36 18.34 5.96
N VAL A 76 -8.65 18.43 5.61
CA VAL A 76 -9.62 19.20 6.39
C VAL A 76 -9.66 18.72 7.85
N GLY A 77 -9.74 19.66 8.80
CA GLY A 77 -9.72 19.38 10.24
C GLY A 77 -8.30 19.16 10.81
N TRP A 78 -7.26 19.38 10.01
CA TRP A 78 -5.86 19.37 10.45
C TRP A 78 -5.21 20.73 10.17
N ASN A 79 -4.23 21.06 11.01
CA ASN A 79 -3.29 22.16 10.85
C ASN A 79 -1.88 21.60 10.65
N TRP A 80 -0.89 22.48 10.58
CA TRP A 80 0.52 22.11 10.56
C TRP A 80 1.32 22.96 11.53
N THR A 81 2.38 22.38 12.10
CA THR A 81 3.30 23.08 13.02
C THR A 81 4.61 23.45 12.37
N ASP A 82 5.00 22.71 11.33
CA ASP A 82 6.28 22.85 10.66
C ASP A 82 6.14 22.49 9.18
N SER A 83 7.06 22.97 8.36
CA SER A 83 7.11 22.70 6.93
C SER A 83 8.55 22.50 6.47
N ARG A 84 8.79 21.47 5.64
CA ARG A 84 10.13 21.17 5.12
C ARG A 84 10.12 20.86 3.63
N SER A 85 11.24 21.06 2.98
CA SER A 85 11.45 20.64 1.59
C SER A 85 11.71 19.13 1.51
N SER A 86 10.98 18.43 0.64
CA SER A 86 11.07 16.99 0.45
C SER A 86 10.80 16.60 -0.99
N SER A 87 11.52 15.61 -1.50
CA SER A 87 11.25 15.04 -2.82
C SER A 87 10.06 14.10 -2.83
N LEU A 88 9.60 13.60 -1.67
CA LEU A 88 8.53 12.60 -1.58
C LEU A 88 7.18 13.13 -2.09
N CYS A 89 6.94 14.44 -1.92
CA CYS A 89 5.72 15.10 -2.36
C CYS A 89 5.74 15.50 -3.84
N SER A 90 6.81 15.16 -4.55
CA SER A 90 6.97 15.36 -5.98
C SER A 90 7.05 14.04 -6.69
N ALA A 91 6.28 13.89 -7.77
CA ALA A 91 6.43 12.76 -8.67
C ALA A 91 7.60 12.94 -9.64
N ASN A 92 8.07 14.17 -9.80
CA ASN A 92 9.22 14.50 -10.64
C ASN A 92 10.47 14.54 -9.75
N GLY A 93 11.36 13.57 -9.96
CA GLY A 93 12.64 13.52 -9.28
C GLY A 93 13.43 14.83 -9.46
N GLY A 94 14.01 15.32 -8.37
CA GLY A 94 14.84 16.54 -8.37
C GLY A 94 14.10 17.85 -8.10
N PHE A 95 12.76 17.84 -8.02
CA PHE A 95 11.96 19.02 -7.64
C PHE A 95 11.40 18.84 -6.23
N PRO A 96 12.11 19.32 -5.18
CA PRO A 96 11.57 19.23 -3.84
C PRO A 96 10.30 20.08 -3.73
N THR A 97 9.32 19.53 -3.03
CA THR A 97 8.05 20.19 -2.67
C THR A 97 7.90 20.20 -1.16
N THR A 98 6.92 20.94 -0.67
CA THR A 98 6.73 21.12 0.77
C THR A 98 6.01 19.93 1.39
N GLU A 99 6.58 19.36 2.45
CA GLU A 99 5.89 18.52 3.43
C GLU A 99 5.50 19.36 4.63
N TYR A 100 4.36 19.02 5.23
CA TYR A 100 3.81 19.67 6.41
C TYR A 100 3.75 18.67 7.56
N ARG A 101 4.19 19.10 8.74
CA ARG A 101 4.05 18.32 9.96
C ARG A 101 2.68 18.55 10.55
N LEU A 102 1.81 17.55 10.45
CA LEU A 102 0.41 17.65 10.81
C LEU A 102 0.21 17.80 12.32
N THR A 103 -0.79 18.59 12.68
CA THR A 103 -1.32 18.72 14.05
C THR A 103 -2.84 18.83 14.01
N ARG A 104 -3.52 18.39 15.06
CA ARG A 104 -4.97 18.55 15.21
C ARG A 104 -5.35 20.03 15.09
N ALA A 105 -6.40 20.32 14.33
CA ALA A 105 -7.05 21.61 14.47
C ALA A 105 -7.74 21.66 15.84
N GLY A 106 -7.28 22.57 16.70
CA GLY A 106 -7.86 22.82 18.03
C GLY A 106 -9.18 23.56 17.95
#